data_AF-A0A166DYC4-F1
#
_entry.id   AF-A0A166DYC4-F1
#
_cell.length_a   1.000
_cell.length_b   1.000
_cell.length_c   1.000
_cell.angle_alpha   90.00
_cell.angle_beta   90.00
_cell.angle_gamma   90.00
#
_symmetry.space_group_name_H-M   'P 1'
#
loop_
_entity.id
_entity.type
_entity.pdbx_description
1 polymer ?
#
loop_
_entity_poly.entity_id
_entity_poly.type
_entity_poly.pdbx_seq_one_letter_code
_entity_poly.pdbx_strand_id
1 'polypeptide(L)'
;MTVIDGVWSLIIPNTSAGIANVDIFFSGNSNYNDAAIAANYTVAAKNLGTKITITSTRNGNKITYKITLKDSEGNILANQTISLAIAGKNVNVRTNSQGIAQYTFTATKAGKYYANAAYNGLNTENIIYGSSSAKSNTISITKTSIKIYLIKVSAKTVKYHGKRYRVYYKTYYIKNYGILTGSKLFQKSFKGFTLSKISKTSNIKTNYNKTKKILKTTVKNLAHAKIAKIKIKFYKRIA
;
A
#
# COMPACT_ATOMS: atom_id res chain seq x y z
N MET A 1 -44.34 4.67 40.00
CA MET A 1 -43.74 5.75 40.82
C MET A 1 -44.44 5.76 42.15
N THR A 2 -43.69 5.73 43.24
CA THR A 2 -44.25 5.80 44.60
C THR A 2 -44.01 7.22 45.10
N VAL A 3 -45.07 7.91 45.51
CA VAL A 3 -44.99 9.22 46.14
C VAL A 3 -44.79 8.96 47.64
N ILE A 4 -43.72 9.49 48.22
CA ILE A 4 -43.45 9.41 49.67
C ILE A 4 -43.34 10.85 50.17
N ASP A 5 -44.16 11.21 51.15
CA ASP A 5 -44.23 12.57 51.74
C ASP A 5 -44.40 13.69 50.71
N GLY A 6 -45.20 13.44 49.66
CA GLY A 6 -45.47 14.42 48.59
C GLY A 6 -44.36 14.57 47.55
N VAL A 7 -43.28 13.79 47.66
CA VAL A 7 -42.15 13.82 46.72
C VAL A 7 -42.17 12.59 45.82
N TRP A 8 -41.93 12.81 44.52
CA TRP A 8 -41.66 11.75 43.55
C TRP A 8 -40.45 12.12 42.70
N SER A 9 -39.82 11.10 42.13
CA SER A 9 -38.68 11.27 41.22
C SER A 9 -38.80 10.34 40.00
N LEU A 10 -38.35 10.84 38.85
CA LEU A 10 -38.25 10.10 37.60
C LEU A 10 -36.89 10.37 36.97
N ILE A 11 -36.21 9.31 36.56
CA ILE A 11 -34.96 9.41 35.80
C ILE A 11 -35.30 9.19 34.33
N ILE A 12 -35.02 10.20 33.49
CA ILE A 12 -35.22 10.12 32.04
C ILE A 12 -33.86 9.87 31.38
N PRO A 13 -33.65 8.73 30.71
CA PRO A 13 -32.40 8.48 29.97
C PRO A 13 -32.36 9.36 28.71
N ASN A 14 -31.34 10.20 28.60
CA ASN A 14 -31.15 11.06 27.45
C ASN A 14 -30.48 10.28 26.30
N THR A 15 -31.26 9.85 25.31
CA THR A 15 -30.76 9.07 24.17
C THR A 15 -30.44 9.90 22.92
N SER A 16 -30.94 11.14 22.86
CA SER A 16 -30.75 12.07 21.75
C SER A 16 -30.40 13.46 22.26
N ALA A 17 -29.54 14.16 21.53
CA ALA A 17 -29.25 15.56 21.79
C ALA A 17 -30.42 16.45 21.36
N GLY A 18 -30.52 17.64 21.96
CA GLY A 18 -31.58 18.59 21.67
C GLY A 18 -32.38 18.97 22.91
N ILE A 19 -33.55 19.58 22.70
CA ILE A 19 -34.43 20.02 23.78
C ILE A 19 -35.35 18.87 24.18
N ALA A 20 -35.25 18.43 25.44
CA ALA A 20 -36.20 17.51 26.04
C ALA A 20 -37.31 18.32 26.73
N ASN A 21 -38.55 18.13 26.30
CA ASN A 21 -39.72 18.71 26.93
C ASN A 21 -40.31 17.72 27.93
N VAL A 22 -40.66 18.22 29.11
CA VAL A 22 -41.25 17.43 30.19
C VAL A 22 -42.52 18.13 30.64
N ASP A 23 -43.65 17.47 30.35
CA ASP A 23 -44.95 17.88 30.84
C ASP A 23 -45.33 17.02 32.03
N ILE A 24 -45.55 17.67 33.17
CA ILE A 24 -46.02 17.02 34.39
C ILE A 24 -47.47 17.43 34.58
N PHE A 25 -48.34 16.44 34.69
CA PHE A 25 -49.76 16.65 34.89
C PHE A 25 -50.25 15.84 36.10
N PHE A 26 -50.93 16.54 37.01
CA PHE A 26 -51.73 15.97 38.08
C PHE A 26 -53.19 16.30 37.80
N SER A 27 -54.03 15.28 37.65
CA SER A 27 -55.45 15.43 37.27
C SER A 27 -56.36 15.96 38.37
N GLY A 28 -55.84 16.24 39.57
CA GLY A 28 -56.64 16.54 40.75
C GLY A 28 -57.23 15.29 41.44
N ASN A 29 -57.80 15.50 42.63
CA ASN A 29 -58.60 14.52 43.37
C ASN A 29 -59.62 15.23 44.29
N SER A 30 -60.29 14.50 45.19
CA SER A 30 -61.32 15.08 46.10
C SER A 30 -60.80 16.17 47.04
N ASN A 31 -59.48 16.21 47.27
CA ASN A 31 -58.84 17.09 48.25
C ASN A 31 -57.98 18.19 47.60
N TYR A 32 -57.59 18.03 46.33
CA TYR A 32 -56.67 18.91 45.62
C TYR A 32 -57.08 19.13 44.16
N ASN A 33 -56.97 20.37 43.68
CA ASN A 33 -57.20 20.72 42.27
C ASN A 33 -56.16 20.07 41.35
N ASP A 34 -56.45 20.06 40.05
CA ASP A 34 -55.49 19.68 39.02
C ASP A 34 -54.34 20.70 38.92
N ALA A 35 -53.21 20.23 38.41
CA ALA A 35 -52.02 21.05 38.21
C ALA A 35 -51.21 20.55 37.02
N ALA A 36 -50.67 21.49 36.25
CA ALA A 36 -49.78 21.21 35.14
C ALA A 36 -48.53 22.10 35.21
N ILE A 37 -47.38 21.54 34.88
CA ILE A 37 -46.16 22.31 34.63
C ILE A 37 -45.45 21.73 33.43
N ALA A 38 -44.99 22.62 32.55
CA ALA A 38 -44.12 22.30 31.44
C ALA A 38 -42.72 22.81 31.76
N ALA A 39 -41.72 21.95 31.58
CA ALA A 39 -40.31 22.29 31.71
C ALA A 39 -39.55 21.78 30.49
N ASN A 40 -38.40 22.37 30.21
CA ASN A 40 -37.48 21.84 29.23
C ASN A 40 -36.04 21.89 29.73
N TYR A 41 -35.20 21.04 29.15
CA TYR A 41 -33.76 21.07 29.37
C TYR A 41 -33.03 20.64 28.09
N THR A 42 -31.79 21.11 27.95
CA THR A 42 -30.95 20.81 26.78
C THR A 42 -30.09 19.59 27.06
N VAL A 43 -30.16 18.61 26.16
CA VAL A 43 -29.23 17.48 26.09
C VAL A 43 -28.14 17.82 25.08
N ALA A 44 -26.90 17.87 25.56
CA ALA A 44 -25.75 18.09 24.68
C ALA A 44 -25.43 16.83 23.85
N ALA A 45 -24.93 17.02 22.63
CA ALA A 45 -24.40 15.94 21.82
C ALA A 45 -23.20 15.27 22.51
N LYS A 46 -23.12 13.95 22.39
CA LYS A 46 -22.03 13.16 22.95
C LYS A 46 -20.74 13.49 22.18
N ASN A 47 -19.71 13.95 22.88
CA ASN A 47 -18.41 14.21 22.27
C ASN A 47 -17.52 12.96 22.38
N LEU A 48 -17.13 12.41 21.23
CA LEU A 48 -16.27 11.24 21.13
C LEU A 48 -14.97 11.61 20.43
N GLY A 49 -13.85 11.38 21.10
CA GLY A 49 -12.55 11.41 20.45
C GLY A 49 -12.48 10.36 19.36
N THR A 50 -11.53 10.50 18.43
CA THR A 50 -11.28 9.43 17.44
C THR A 50 -9.83 9.01 17.44
N LYS A 51 -9.59 7.77 17.01
CA LYS A 51 -8.28 7.18 16.87
C LYS A 51 -8.12 6.63 15.47
N ILE A 52 -7.24 7.28 14.72
CA ILE A 52 -6.77 6.79 13.43
C ILE A 52 -5.46 6.03 13.60
N THR A 53 -5.33 4.91 12.91
CA THR A 53 -4.08 4.15 12.82
C THR A 53 -3.78 3.87 11.36
N ILE A 54 -2.50 3.87 11.00
CA ILE A 54 -2.07 3.61 9.63
C ILE A 54 -0.81 2.75 9.62
N THR A 55 -0.82 1.70 8.81
CA THR A 55 0.34 0.84 8.55
C THR A 55 0.59 0.74 7.05
N SER A 56 1.84 0.48 6.68
CA SER A 56 2.24 0.35 5.28
C SER A 56 3.04 -0.94 5.05
N THR A 57 2.73 -1.59 3.93
CA THR A 57 3.42 -2.80 3.44
C THR A 57 3.77 -2.61 1.96
N ARG A 58 4.63 -3.48 1.41
CA ARG A 58 5.10 -3.34 0.03
C ARG A 58 5.16 -4.68 -0.70
N ASN A 59 4.75 -4.66 -1.97
CA ASN A 59 5.04 -5.70 -2.95
C ASN A 59 5.71 -5.09 -4.19
N GLY A 60 7.00 -5.37 -4.41
CA GLY A 60 7.77 -4.70 -5.47
C GLY A 60 7.77 -3.18 -5.26
N ASN A 61 7.51 -2.38 -6.27
CA ASN A 61 7.43 -0.92 -6.09
C ASN A 61 6.05 -0.42 -5.66
N LYS A 62 5.08 -1.31 -5.36
CA LYS A 62 3.75 -0.94 -4.88
C LYS A 62 3.72 -0.95 -3.35
N ILE A 63 3.31 0.15 -2.75
CA ILE A 63 3.16 0.34 -1.30
C ILE A 63 1.68 0.42 -0.98
N THR A 64 1.19 -0.46 -0.12
CA THR A 64 -0.21 -0.45 0.33
C THR A 64 -0.28 0.11 1.75
N TYR A 65 -1.10 1.14 1.91
CA TYR A 65 -1.44 1.75 3.19
C TYR A 65 -2.79 1.20 3.66
N LYS A 66 -2.84 0.69 4.88
CA LYS A 66 -4.07 0.26 5.56
C LYS A 66 -4.32 1.22 6.71
N ILE A 67 -5.49 1.84 6.70
CA ILE A 67 -5.91 2.84 7.68
C ILE A 67 -7.11 2.29 8.42
N THR A 68 -7.16 2.42 9.74
CA THR A 68 -8.31 2.05 10.57
C THR A 68 -8.75 3.26 11.38
N LEU A 69 -10.05 3.53 11.40
CA LEU A 69 -10.66 4.63 12.16
C LEU A 69 -11.66 4.08 13.17
N LYS A 70 -11.48 4.48 14.43
CA LYS A 70 -12.37 4.17 15.54
C LYS A 70 -12.67 5.42 16.35
N ASP A 71 -13.74 5.41 17.13
CA ASP A 71 -13.95 6.39 18.19
C ASP A 71 -13.12 6.04 19.45
N SER A 72 -13.23 6.86 20.49
CA SER A 72 -12.55 6.69 21.77
C SER A 72 -13.06 5.50 22.59
N GLU A 73 -14.24 4.97 22.25
CA GLU A 73 -14.87 3.81 22.90
C GLU A 73 -14.50 2.50 22.18
N GLY A 74 -13.81 2.59 21.03
CA GLY A 74 -13.34 1.45 20.25
C GLY A 74 -14.32 1.01 19.16
N ASN A 75 -15.43 1.73 18.97
CA ASN A 75 -16.39 1.47 17.89
C ASN A 75 -15.78 1.87 16.55
N ILE A 76 -16.09 1.10 15.52
CA ILE A 76 -15.60 1.35 14.16
C ILE A 76 -16.39 2.50 13.51
N LEU A 77 -15.68 3.38 12.81
CA LEU A 77 -16.31 4.46 12.05
C LEU A 77 -16.26 4.13 10.56
N ALA A 78 -17.34 3.52 10.08
CA ALA A 78 -17.52 3.16 8.68
C ALA A 78 -17.93 4.38 7.83
N ASN A 79 -17.69 4.29 6.52
CA ASN A 79 -18.14 5.27 5.54
C ASN A 79 -17.60 6.70 5.77
N GLN A 80 -16.47 6.84 6.46
CA GLN A 80 -15.84 8.14 6.74
C GLN A 80 -14.71 8.46 5.77
N THR A 81 -14.64 9.73 5.37
CA THR A 81 -13.58 10.25 4.49
C THR A 81 -12.32 10.56 5.30
N ILE A 82 -11.20 10.02 4.85
CA ILE A 82 -9.86 10.24 5.41
C ILE A 82 -8.99 10.88 4.32
N SER A 83 -8.34 11.98 4.66
CA SER A 83 -7.32 12.60 3.80
C SER A 83 -5.98 11.90 4.02
N LEU A 84 -5.35 11.45 2.94
CA LEU A 84 -4.07 10.76 2.95
C LEU A 84 -3.03 11.54 2.16
N ALA A 85 -2.01 12.06 2.84
CA ALA A 85 -0.87 12.73 2.24
C ALA A 85 0.28 11.74 2.01
N ILE A 86 0.66 11.51 0.76
CA ILE A 86 1.73 10.59 0.36
C ILE A 86 2.52 11.18 -0.82
N ALA A 87 3.85 11.22 -0.69
CA ALA A 87 4.77 11.67 -1.74
C ALA A 87 4.42 13.08 -2.30
N GLY A 88 3.99 13.99 -1.41
CA GLY A 88 3.60 15.36 -1.76
C GLY A 88 2.23 15.49 -2.43
N LYS A 89 1.42 14.43 -2.46
CA LYS A 89 0.04 14.44 -2.98
C LYS A 89 -0.95 14.08 -1.89
N ASN A 90 -2.12 14.70 -1.93
CA ASN A 90 -3.24 14.36 -1.05
C ASN A 90 -4.29 13.58 -1.85
N VAL A 91 -4.81 12.52 -1.25
CA VAL A 91 -5.90 11.70 -1.80
C VAL A 91 -6.93 11.43 -0.71
N ASN A 92 -8.21 11.38 -1.09
CA ASN A 92 -9.27 11.02 -0.17
C ASN A 92 -9.58 9.53 -0.30
N VAL A 93 -9.68 8.84 0.84
CA VAL A 93 -10.09 7.44 0.92
C VAL A 93 -11.23 7.30 1.91
N ARG A 94 -12.04 6.27 1.73
CA ARG A 94 -13.23 6.05 2.57
C ARG A 94 -13.11 4.75 3.35
N THR A 95 -13.48 4.79 4.64
CA THR A 95 -13.55 3.58 5.45
C THR A 95 -14.72 2.71 5.00
N ASN A 96 -14.50 1.40 4.94
CA ASN A 96 -15.54 0.42 4.65
C ASN A 96 -16.36 0.09 5.92
N SER A 97 -17.25 -0.90 5.84
CA SER A 97 -18.07 -1.41 6.96
C SER A 97 -17.27 -1.95 8.15
N GLN A 98 -15.95 -2.11 8.03
CA GLN A 98 -15.05 -2.55 9.10
C GLN A 98 -14.21 -1.38 9.66
N GLY A 99 -14.52 -0.13 9.29
CA GLY A 99 -13.74 1.04 9.67
C GLY A 99 -12.36 1.11 8.99
N ILE A 100 -12.14 0.36 7.91
CA ILE A 100 -10.84 0.25 7.23
C ILE A 100 -10.89 0.95 5.87
N ALA A 101 -9.88 1.77 5.59
CA ALA A 101 -9.59 2.30 4.26
C ALA A 101 -8.25 1.76 3.75
N GLN A 102 -8.12 1.54 2.43
CA GLN A 102 -6.87 1.10 1.81
C GLN A 102 -6.50 1.97 0.61
N TYR A 103 -5.21 2.20 0.43
CA TYR A 103 -4.66 2.92 -0.72
C TYR A 103 -3.35 2.30 -1.18
N THR A 104 -3.18 2.07 -2.49
CA THR A 104 -1.93 1.57 -3.06
C THR A 104 -1.24 2.65 -3.88
N PHE A 105 -0.04 3.03 -3.44
CA PHE A 105 0.85 3.93 -4.14
C PHE A 105 1.91 3.15 -4.93
N THR A 106 2.12 3.48 -6.20
CA THR A 106 3.21 2.88 -7.01
C THR A 106 4.41 3.82 -7.08
N ALA A 107 5.50 3.45 -6.43
CA ALA A 107 6.74 4.24 -6.45
C ALA A 107 7.45 4.13 -7.80
N THR A 108 7.79 5.27 -8.38
CA THR A 108 8.56 5.38 -9.63
C THR A 108 10.00 5.84 -9.41
N LYS A 109 10.31 6.32 -8.21
CA LYS A 109 11.63 6.81 -7.80
C LYS A 109 12.09 6.07 -6.54
N ALA A 110 13.41 6.02 -6.35
CA ALA A 110 14.00 5.47 -5.15
C ALA A 110 13.92 6.52 -4.04
N GLY A 111 13.76 6.06 -2.79
CA GLY A 111 13.60 6.95 -1.65
C GLY A 111 12.88 6.27 -0.51
N LYS A 112 12.64 7.04 0.56
CA LYS A 112 11.85 6.62 1.71
C LYS A 112 10.44 7.19 1.56
N TYR A 113 9.43 6.35 1.74
CA TYR A 113 8.03 6.70 1.60
C TYR A 113 7.30 6.41 2.92
N TYR A 114 6.47 7.36 3.33
CA TYR A 114 5.51 7.23 4.42
C TYR A 114 4.29 8.07 4.04
N ALA A 115 3.16 7.80 4.69
CA ALA A 115 1.95 8.59 4.52
C ALA A 115 1.47 9.15 5.85
N ASN A 116 0.84 10.32 5.80
CA ASN A 116 0.09 10.89 6.92
C ASN A 116 -1.39 10.81 6.60
N ALA A 117 -2.18 10.23 7.49
CA ALA A 117 -3.63 10.17 7.39
C ALA A 117 -4.26 11.14 8.38
N ALA A 118 -5.31 11.83 7.96
CA ALA A 118 -6.08 12.76 8.79
C ALA A 118 -7.58 12.52 8.60
N TYR A 119 -8.28 12.43 9.71
CA TYR A 119 -9.74 12.50 9.80
C TYR A 119 -10.11 13.82 10.45
N ASN A 120 -10.94 14.61 9.77
CA ASN A 120 -11.28 15.97 10.21
C ASN A 120 -12.38 16.02 11.28
N GLY A 121 -12.95 14.87 11.66
CA GLY A 121 -14.13 14.81 12.51
C GLY A 121 -15.44 14.76 11.72
N LEU A 122 -16.54 14.56 12.43
CA LEU A 122 -17.90 14.62 11.91
C LEU A 122 -18.85 15.03 13.02
N ASN A 123 -19.62 16.09 12.78
CA ASN A 123 -20.70 16.49 13.67
C ASN A 123 -22.00 15.89 13.14
N THR A 124 -22.65 15.08 13.97
CA THR A 124 -24.01 14.61 13.76
C THR A 124 -24.93 15.27 14.79
N GLU A 125 -26.23 15.04 14.68
CA GLU A 125 -27.20 15.54 15.67
C GLU A 125 -26.87 15.07 17.09
N ASN A 126 -26.59 13.78 17.27
CA ASN A 126 -26.43 13.18 18.59
C ASN A 126 -24.97 13.03 19.04
N ILE A 127 -24.02 12.98 18.10
CA ILE A 127 -22.62 12.68 18.36
C ILE A 127 -21.71 13.64 17.59
N ILE A 128 -20.71 14.19 18.29
CA ILE A 128 -19.59 14.92 17.70
C ILE A 128 -18.37 14.01 17.73
N TYR A 129 -17.90 13.59 16.56
CA TYR A 129 -16.64 12.86 16.41
C TYR A 129 -15.48 13.85 16.23
N GLY A 130 -14.53 13.82 17.15
CA GLY A 130 -13.31 14.63 17.10
C GLY A 130 -12.39 14.25 15.94
N SER A 131 -11.50 15.17 15.57
CA SER A 131 -10.48 14.92 14.56
C SER A 131 -9.34 14.04 15.09
N SER A 132 -8.65 13.35 14.19
CA SER A 132 -7.44 12.59 14.53
C SER A 132 -6.51 12.44 13.34
N SER A 133 -5.22 12.24 13.61
CA SER A 133 -4.20 12.03 12.57
C SER A 133 -3.16 11.00 12.99
N ALA A 134 -2.56 10.31 12.01
CA ALA A 134 -1.49 9.35 12.25
C ALA A 134 -0.55 9.25 11.06
N LYS A 135 0.70 8.85 11.35
CA LYS A 135 1.76 8.64 10.37
C LYS A 135 2.09 7.16 10.24
N SER A 136 2.27 6.68 9.02
CA SER A 136 2.65 5.28 8.76
C SER A 136 4.11 5.00 9.10
N ASN A 137 4.45 3.72 9.24
CA ASN A 137 5.84 3.28 9.13
C ASN A 137 6.43 3.68 7.76
N THR A 138 7.75 3.78 7.70
CA THR A 138 8.50 4.18 6.50
C THR A 138 8.91 2.96 5.68
N ILE A 139 8.70 3.01 4.36
CA ILE A 139 9.11 2.00 3.40
C ILE A 139 10.23 2.56 2.51
N SER A 140 11.36 1.86 2.47
CA SER A 140 12.48 2.19 1.59
C SER A 140 12.32 1.52 0.21
N ILE A 141 12.40 2.33 -0.84
CA ILE A 141 12.43 1.90 -2.24
C ILE A 141 13.84 2.10 -2.79
N THR A 142 14.50 1.02 -3.18
CA THR A 142 15.86 1.05 -3.72
C THR A 142 15.86 1.16 -5.24
N LYS A 143 16.88 1.84 -5.77
CA LYS A 143 17.15 1.92 -7.22
C LYS A 143 17.31 0.52 -7.79
N THR A 144 17.00 0.36 -9.08
CA THR A 144 17.23 -0.85 -9.84
C THR A 144 18.67 -1.35 -9.67
N SER A 145 18.85 -2.63 -9.34
CA SER A 145 20.16 -3.25 -9.12
C SER A 145 20.22 -4.58 -9.87
N ILE A 146 20.44 -4.49 -11.18
CA ILE A 146 20.48 -5.65 -12.07
C ILE A 146 21.90 -6.18 -12.15
N LYS A 147 22.10 -7.44 -11.77
CA LYS A 147 23.41 -8.11 -11.74
C LYS A 147 23.33 -9.53 -12.27
N ILE A 148 24.40 -9.99 -12.89
CA ILE A 148 24.61 -11.42 -13.14
C ILE A 148 24.95 -12.05 -11.78
N TYR A 149 24.19 -13.03 -11.34
CA TYR A 149 24.44 -13.71 -10.07
C TYR A 149 24.95 -15.15 -10.27
N LEU A 150 24.71 -15.75 -11.44
CA LEU A 150 25.18 -17.09 -11.75
C LEU A 150 25.51 -17.21 -13.24
N ILE A 151 26.60 -17.93 -13.53
CA ILE A 151 27.00 -18.29 -14.89
C ILE A 151 27.19 -19.80 -14.93
N LYS A 152 26.44 -20.48 -15.78
CA LYS A 152 26.66 -21.91 -16.08
C LYS A 152 27.39 -22.05 -17.41
N VAL A 153 28.43 -22.87 -17.45
CA VAL A 153 29.28 -23.08 -18.62
C VAL A 153 29.37 -24.57 -18.93
N SER A 154 29.27 -24.92 -20.20
CA SER A 154 29.67 -26.24 -20.70
C SER A 154 30.34 -26.09 -22.07
N ALA A 155 31.11 -27.09 -22.48
CA ALA A 155 31.76 -27.06 -23.77
C ALA A 155 31.97 -28.46 -24.34
N LYS A 156 31.91 -28.58 -25.67
CA LYS A 156 32.25 -29.81 -26.40
C LYS A 156 33.19 -29.52 -27.57
N THR A 157 33.85 -30.55 -28.08
CA THR A 157 34.71 -30.44 -29.28
C THR A 157 33.94 -30.98 -30.47
N VAL A 158 34.03 -30.32 -31.61
CA VAL A 158 33.41 -30.74 -32.87
C VAL A 158 34.42 -30.64 -34.01
N LYS A 159 34.28 -31.50 -35.02
CA LYS A 159 35.00 -31.40 -36.30
C LYS A 159 34.06 -30.80 -37.35
N TYR A 160 34.58 -29.89 -38.17
CA TYR A 160 33.86 -29.30 -39.30
C TYR A 160 34.85 -28.98 -40.41
N HIS A 161 34.68 -29.61 -41.59
CA HIS A 161 35.61 -29.49 -42.73
C HIS A 161 37.08 -29.70 -42.35
N GLY A 162 37.39 -30.83 -41.69
CA GLY A 162 38.73 -31.18 -41.24
C GLY A 162 39.28 -30.38 -40.06
N LYS A 163 38.66 -29.25 -39.69
CA LYS A 163 39.09 -28.36 -38.60
C LYS A 163 38.40 -28.71 -37.28
N ARG A 164 39.10 -28.57 -36.16
CA ARG A 164 38.58 -28.80 -34.80
C ARG A 164 38.17 -27.49 -34.15
N TYR A 165 36.98 -27.49 -33.55
CA TYR A 165 36.44 -26.35 -32.82
C TYR A 165 36.02 -26.75 -31.41
N ARG A 166 36.31 -25.88 -30.44
CA ARG A 166 35.73 -25.94 -29.10
C ARG A 166 34.45 -25.09 -29.11
N VAL A 167 33.30 -25.72 -28.89
CA VAL A 167 31.98 -25.09 -28.81
C VAL A 167 31.62 -24.88 -27.34
N TYR A 168 31.40 -23.64 -26.96
CA TYR A 168 31.01 -23.24 -25.61
C TYR A 168 29.53 -22.88 -25.55
N TYR A 169 28.88 -23.33 -24.49
CA TYR A 169 27.54 -22.92 -24.09
C TYR A 169 27.65 -22.18 -22.76
N LYS A 170 27.21 -20.93 -22.72
CA LYS A 170 27.14 -20.13 -21.49
C LYS A 170 25.72 -19.69 -21.23
N THR A 171 25.24 -19.90 -20.00
CA THR A 171 23.97 -19.38 -19.52
C THR A 171 24.21 -18.38 -18.40
N TYR A 172 23.82 -17.14 -18.63
CA TYR A 172 23.86 -16.07 -17.64
C TYR A 172 22.49 -15.94 -16.98
N TYR A 173 22.47 -15.98 -15.64
CA TYR A 173 21.30 -15.71 -14.84
C TYR A 173 21.44 -14.32 -14.23
N ILE A 174 20.50 -13.44 -14.56
CA ILE A 174 20.52 -12.03 -14.20
C ILE A 174 19.31 -11.75 -13.31
N LYS A 175 19.54 -11.18 -12.13
CA LYS A 175 18.50 -10.84 -11.16
C LYS A 175 18.49 -9.34 -10.89
N ASN A 176 17.30 -8.77 -10.68
CA ASN A 176 17.16 -7.43 -10.13
C ASN A 176 17.03 -7.52 -8.59
N TYR A 177 18.02 -6.99 -7.89
CA TYR A 177 18.01 -6.85 -6.42
C TYR A 177 17.40 -5.53 -5.96
N GLY A 178 17.25 -4.57 -6.88
CA GLY A 178 16.56 -3.31 -6.61
C GLY A 178 15.05 -3.49 -6.54
N ILE A 179 14.37 -2.57 -5.87
CA ILE A 179 12.91 -2.58 -5.77
C ILE A 179 12.26 -2.03 -7.04
N LEU A 180 12.84 -0.98 -7.62
CA LEU A 180 12.35 -0.46 -8.90
C LEU A 180 12.60 -1.45 -10.04
N THR A 181 11.63 -1.55 -10.93
CA THR A 181 11.80 -2.18 -12.23
C THR A 181 12.76 -1.34 -13.07
N GLY A 182 13.64 -1.99 -13.84
CA GLY A 182 14.46 -1.24 -14.78
C GLY A 182 15.17 -2.10 -15.80
N SER A 183 16.09 -1.48 -16.51
CA SER A 183 16.82 -2.10 -17.61
C SER A 183 18.31 -1.97 -17.38
N LYS A 184 19.11 -2.91 -17.90
CA LYS A 184 20.57 -2.82 -17.86
C LYS A 184 21.19 -3.37 -19.14
N LEU A 185 22.18 -2.63 -19.64
CA LEU A 185 23.03 -3.03 -20.74
C LEU A 185 24.26 -3.79 -20.20
N PHE A 186 24.51 -4.95 -20.77
CA PHE A 186 25.72 -5.72 -20.57
C PHE A 186 26.52 -5.73 -21.87
N GLN A 187 27.83 -5.59 -21.78
CA GLN A 187 28.74 -5.65 -22.93
C GLN A 187 29.79 -6.74 -22.69
N LYS A 188 30.01 -7.59 -23.70
CA LYS A 188 31.07 -8.61 -23.66
C LYS A 188 31.83 -8.64 -24.98
N SER A 189 33.16 -8.64 -24.86
CA SER A 189 34.06 -8.91 -25.99
C SER A 189 34.12 -10.40 -26.29
N PHE A 190 34.08 -10.73 -27.58
CA PHE A 190 34.25 -12.05 -28.17
C PHE A 190 35.50 -12.10 -29.06
N LYS A 191 36.52 -11.27 -28.81
CA LYS A 191 37.82 -11.40 -29.49
C LYS A 191 38.35 -12.84 -29.35
N GLY A 192 38.76 -13.46 -30.45
CA GLY A 192 39.20 -14.87 -30.50
C GLY A 192 38.07 -15.91 -30.49
N PHE A 193 36.80 -15.49 -30.50
CA PHE A 193 35.64 -16.38 -30.55
C PHE A 193 34.67 -15.95 -31.66
N THR A 194 33.92 -16.91 -32.19
CA THR A 194 32.83 -16.65 -33.10
C THR A 194 31.50 -16.91 -32.40
N LEU A 195 30.69 -15.87 -32.29
CA LEU A 195 29.33 -15.96 -31.78
C LEU A 195 28.43 -16.73 -32.76
N SER A 196 27.75 -17.78 -32.28
CA SER A 196 26.88 -18.64 -33.10
C SER A 196 25.40 -18.38 -32.85
N LYS A 197 24.96 -18.35 -31.58
CA LYS A 197 23.54 -18.18 -31.24
C LYS A 197 23.40 -17.49 -29.89
N ILE A 198 22.34 -16.69 -29.74
CA ILE A 198 21.91 -16.12 -28.47
C ILE A 198 20.40 -16.35 -28.32
N SER A 199 19.95 -16.66 -27.11
CA SER A 199 18.52 -16.71 -26.79
C SER A 199 17.86 -15.33 -26.97
N LYS A 200 16.77 -15.28 -27.72
CA LYS A 200 15.93 -14.08 -27.87
C LYS A 200 14.66 -14.26 -27.06
N THR A 201 14.24 -13.21 -26.37
CA THR A 201 12.98 -13.12 -25.62
C THR A 201 12.52 -11.66 -25.66
N SER A 202 11.24 -11.38 -25.40
CA SER A 202 10.69 -10.01 -25.46
C SER A 202 11.44 -9.00 -24.56
N ASN A 203 11.96 -9.47 -23.43
CA ASN A 203 12.70 -8.65 -22.46
C ASN A 203 14.23 -8.66 -22.67
N ILE A 204 14.77 -9.31 -23.71
CA ILE A 204 16.20 -9.34 -24.01
C ILE A 204 16.43 -8.80 -25.43
N LYS A 205 17.10 -7.65 -25.55
CA LYS A 205 17.57 -7.12 -26.84
C LYS A 205 19.07 -7.32 -27.00
N THR A 206 19.51 -7.76 -28.17
CA THR A 206 20.93 -8.03 -28.45
C THR A 206 21.37 -7.30 -29.70
N ASN A 207 22.58 -6.74 -29.69
CA ASN A 207 23.26 -6.20 -30.85
C ASN A 207 24.70 -6.72 -30.86
N TYR A 208 25.11 -7.38 -31.94
CA TYR A 208 26.46 -7.90 -32.10
C TYR A 208 27.19 -7.17 -33.23
N ASN A 209 28.25 -6.46 -32.88
CA ASN A 209 29.14 -5.86 -33.86
C ASN A 209 30.17 -6.90 -34.33
N LYS A 210 30.04 -7.37 -35.58
CA LYS A 210 30.88 -8.43 -36.16
C LYS A 210 32.35 -8.01 -36.32
N THR A 211 32.62 -6.74 -36.60
CA THR A 211 33.96 -6.18 -36.81
C THR A 211 34.69 -6.06 -35.48
N LYS A 212 34.08 -5.38 -34.50
CA LYS A 212 34.65 -5.18 -33.16
C LYS A 212 34.57 -6.43 -32.26
N LYS A 213 33.82 -7.45 -32.68
CA LYS A 213 33.50 -8.67 -31.90
C LYS A 213 32.90 -8.33 -30.52
N ILE A 214 32.02 -7.34 -30.45
CA ILE A 214 31.38 -6.91 -29.20
C ILE A 214 29.90 -7.25 -29.24
N LEU A 215 29.44 -7.98 -28.22
CA LEU A 215 28.02 -8.22 -27.97
C LEU A 215 27.51 -7.26 -26.91
N LYS A 216 26.50 -6.49 -27.27
CA LYS A 216 25.66 -5.69 -26.38
C LYS A 216 24.37 -6.44 -26.11
N THR A 217 24.04 -6.66 -24.85
CA THR A 217 22.79 -7.30 -24.42
C THR A 217 22.07 -6.45 -23.41
N THR A 218 20.88 -5.96 -23.75
CA THR A 218 20.02 -5.19 -22.86
C THR A 218 18.95 -6.10 -22.27
N VAL A 219 18.96 -6.26 -20.96
CA VAL A 219 17.81 -6.81 -20.22
C VAL A 219 16.86 -5.66 -19.92
N LYS A 220 15.62 -5.76 -20.37
CA LYS A 220 14.60 -4.72 -20.26
C LYS A 220 13.59 -5.03 -19.17
N ASN A 221 13.12 -3.97 -18.50
CA ASN A 221 11.96 -4.00 -17.60
C ASN A 221 11.99 -5.18 -16.60
N LEU A 222 13.16 -5.48 -16.04
CA LEU A 222 13.31 -6.57 -15.09
C LEU A 222 12.77 -6.13 -13.73
N ALA A 223 11.62 -6.68 -13.34
CA ALA A 223 10.97 -6.39 -12.06
C ALA A 223 11.80 -6.91 -10.87
N HIS A 224 11.49 -6.41 -9.67
CA HIS A 224 12.10 -6.85 -8.42
C HIS A 224 12.11 -8.37 -8.27
N ALA A 225 13.25 -8.93 -7.88
CA ALA A 225 13.50 -10.36 -7.67
C ALA A 225 13.29 -11.28 -8.89
N LYS A 226 12.82 -10.78 -10.04
CA LYS A 226 12.69 -11.57 -11.27
C LYS A 226 14.05 -11.87 -11.88
N ILE A 227 14.12 -12.99 -12.60
CA ILE A 227 15.34 -13.52 -13.21
C ILE A 227 15.19 -13.56 -14.73
N ALA A 228 16.14 -12.97 -15.44
CA ALA A 228 16.33 -13.14 -16.88
C ALA A 228 17.45 -14.16 -17.14
N LYS A 229 17.25 -15.00 -18.18
CA LYS A 229 18.22 -16.03 -18.59
C LYS A 229 18.71 -15.72 -19.99
N ILE A 230 20.03 -15.57 -20.18
CA ILE A 230 20.65 -15.38 -21.50
C ILE A 230 21.51 -16.60 -21.79
N LYS A 231 21.14 -17.38 -22.82
CA LYS A 231 21.93 -18.50 -23.33
C LYS A 231 22.72 -18.04 -24.54
N ILE A 232 24.03 -18.29 -24.54
CA ILE A 232 24.96 -17.93 -25.61
C ILE A 232 25.71 -19.18 -26.05
N LYS A 233 25.79 -19.39 -27.36
CA LYS A 233 26.65 -20.38 -28.01
C LYS A 233 27.73 -19.66 -28.81
N PHE A 234 28.98 -20.01 -28.60
CA PHE A 234 30.13 -19.49 -29.36
C PHE A 234 31.20 -20.56 -29.52
N TYR A 235 32.10 -20.38 -30.48
CA TYR A 235 33.13 -21.36 -30.79
C TYR A 235 34.51 -20.71 -31.00
N LYS A 236 35.55 -21.49 -30.73
CA LYS A 236 36.96 -21.14 -30.97
C LYS A 236 37.59 -22.27 -31.79
N ARG A 237 38.35 -21.93 -32.84
CA ARG A 237 39.16 -22.90 -33.57
C ARG A 237 40.32 -23.34 -32.68
N ILE A 238 40.57 -24.65 -32.59
CA ILE A 238 41.61 -25.23 -31.73
C ILE A 238 42.67 -26.04 -32.49
N ALA A 239 42.41 -26.37 -33.76
CA ALA A 239 43.35 -26.85 -34.77
C ALA A 239 42.66 -26.75 -36.16
#